data_AF-A0A929C3F5-F1
#
_entry.id   AF-A0A929C3F5-F1
#
_cell.length_a   1.000
_cell.length_b   1.000
_cell.length_c   1.000
_cell.angle_alpha   90.00
_cell.angle_beta   90.00
_cell.angle_gamma   90.00
#
_symmetry.space_group_name_H-M   'P 1'
#
loop_
_entity.id
_entity.type
_entity.pdbx_description
1 polymer ?
#
loop_
_entity_poly.entity_id
_entity_poly.type
_entity_poly.pdbx_seq_one_letter_code
_entity_poly.pdbx_strand_id
1 'polypeptide(L)'
;MPHSWRCPKRANPFQYESLIDGIWMDTSYDPEAMTTLRVPFLSADYFTLADSRSELGDAFALGQNVIIVVEGVAYEVVGAEDLGDDIILPKVQDELEIGDNPDPQSVPQSPSNEVENSRGGFCPGAAITSMIACIPLINLSKKRPFNR
;
A
#
# COMPACT_ATOMS: atom_id res chain seq x y z
N MET A 1 -33.01 20.07 -48.01
CA MET A 1 -32.37 18.74 -47.94
C MET A 1 -31.57 18.68 -46.64
N PRO A 2 -31.99 17.91 -45.62
CA PRO A 2 -31.33 17.90 -44.32
C PRO A 2 -30.16 16.92 -44.34
N HIS A 3 -28.95 17.43 -44.13
CA HIS A 3 -27.75 16.62 -43.95
C HIS A 3 -27.70 16.20 -42.48
N SER A 4 -28.44 15.16 -42.12
CA SER A 4 -28.31 14.51 -40.82
C SER A 4 -26.97 13.76 -40.78
N TRP A 5 -25.91 14.46 -40.41
CA TRP A 5 -24.65 13.82 -40.04
C TRP A 5 -24.85 13.09 -38.72
N ARG A 6 -25.31 11.85 -38.82
CA ARG A 6 -25.27 10.90 -37.72
C ARG A 6 -23.82 10.46 -37.63
N CYS A 7 -23.05 11.03 -36.70
CA CYS A 7 -21.78 10.44 -36.31
C CYS A 7 -22.09 9.00 -35.88
N PRO A 8 -21.59 7.96 -36.58
CA PRO A 8 -21.64 6.62 -36.01
C PRO A 8 -20.85 6.71 -34.71
N LYS A 9 -21.45 6.22 -33.61
CA LYS A 9 -20.69 6.00 -32.38
C LYS A 9 -19.51 5.14 -32.80
N ARG A 10 -18.32 5.73 -32.83
CA ARG A 10 -17.08 4.99 -32.99
C ARG A 10 -17.10 4.02 -31.80
N ALA A 11 -17.39 2.75 -32.06
CA ALA A 11 -17.01 1.71 -31.11
C ALA A 11 -15.52 1.96 -30.88
N ASN A 12 -15.18 2.28 -29.63
CA ASN A 12 -13.85 2.72 -29.26
C ASN A 12 -12.89 1.59 -29.70
N PRO A 13 -11.96 1.81 -30.63
CA PRO A 13 -11.05 0.75 -31.07
C PRO A 13 -9.91 0.51 -30.05
N PHE A 14 -9.86 1.32 -28.98
CA PHE A 14 -8.89 1.24 -27.88
C PHE A 14 -9.63 1.22 -26.54
N GLN A 15 -10.52 0.25 -26.40
CA GLN A 15 -11.09 -0.05 -25.11
C GLN A 15 -9.97 -0.60 -24.22
N TYR A 16 -9.34 0.29 -23.43
CA TYR A 16 -8.64 -0.04 -22.18
C TYR A 16 -7.65 -1.23 -22.31
N GLU A 17 -6.60 -1.07 -23.13
CA GLU A 17 -5.64 -2.13 -23.49
C GLU A 17 -5.04 -2.91 -22.30
N SER A 18 -5.06 -2.35 -21.08
CA SER A 18 -4.56 -2.98 -19.86
C SER A 18 -5.63 -3.59 -18.95
N LEU A 19 -6.93 -3.51 -19.27
CA LEU A 19 -7.99 -4.10 -18.43
C LEU A 19 -8.75 -5.18 -19.21
N ILE A 20 -8.50 -6.45 -18.89
CA ILE A 20 -9.12 -7.60 -19.54
C ILE A 20 -9.90 -8.39 -18.49
N ASP A 21 -11.20 -8.60 -18.71
CA ASP A 21 -12.09 -9.32 -17.77
C ASP A 21 -12.08 -8.78 -16.33
N GLY A 22 -11.76 -7.50 -16.16
CA GLY A 22 -11.67 -6.85 -14.84
C GLY A 22 -10.31 -7.04 -14.14
N ILE A 23 -9.34 -7.66 -14.83
CA ILE A 23 -7.95 -7.79 -14.39
C ILE A 23 -7.12 -6.69 -15.08
N TRP A 24 -6.45 -5.86 -14.29
CA TRP A 24 -5.48 -4.91 -14.81
C TRP A 24 -4.15 -5.62 -15.06
N MET A 25 -3.51 -5.36 -16.19
CA MET A 25 -2.32 -6.07 -16.66
C MET A 25 -1.24 -5.06 -17.06
N ASP A 26 -0.02 -5.25 -16.54
CA ASP A 26 1.15 -4.50 -16.95
C ASP A 26 1.46 -4.69 -18.43
N THR A 27 1.94 -3.63 -19.09
CA THR A 27 2.28 -3.64 -20.52
C THR A 27 3.38 -4.64 -20.89
N SER A 28 4.17 -5.09 -19.92
CA SER A 28 5.26 -6.04 -20.07
C SER A 28 4.81 -7.50 -19.91
N TYR A 29 3.55 -7.73 -19.51
CA TYR A 29 3.02 -9.06 -19.29
C TYR A 29 2.68 -9.74 -20.62
N ASP A 30 3.25 -10.93 -20.81
CA ASP A 30 2.94 -11.82 -21.94
C ASP A 30 2.20 -13.07 -21.42
N PRO A 31 0.89 -13.20 -21.67
CA PRO A 31 0.11 -14.36 -21.21
C PRO A 31 0.50 -15.68 -21.90
N GLU A 32 1.17 -15.65 -23.05
CA GLU A 32 1.61 -16.86 -23.75
C GLU A 32 2.97 -17.35 -23.25
N ALA A 33 3.80 -16.46 -22.71
CA ALA A 33 5.16 -16.76 -22.28
C ALA A 33 5.37 -16.78 -20.75
N MET A 34 4.51 -16.13 -19.97
CA MET A 34 4.69 -15.95 -18.52
C MET A 34 3.62 -16.68 -17.70
N THR A 35 4.05 -17.26 -16.57
CA THR A 35 3.15 -17.81 -15.53
C THR A 35 3.09 -16.83 -14.37
N THR A 36 1.89 -16.57 -13.86
CA THR A 36 1.68 -15.68 -12.71
C THR A 36 1.95 -16.38 -11.39
N LEU A 37 2.51 -15.62 -10.44
CA LEU A 37 2.60 -15.98 -9.03
C LEU A 37 1.52 -15.23 -8.26
N ARG A 38 0.65 -15.94 -7.56
CA ARG A 38 -0.49 -15.37 -6.86
C ARG A 38 -0.07 -14.77 -5.53
N VAL A 39 -0.41 -13.51 -5.33
CA VAL A 39 -0.13 -12.75 -4.11
C VAL A 39 -1.47 -12.31 -3.49
N PRO A 40 -1.83 -12.78 -2.29
CA PRO A 40 -3.10 -12.38 -1.69
C PRO A 40 -3.10 -10.90 -1.34
N PHE A 41 -4.20 -10.20 -1.64
CA PHE A 41 -4.33 -8.78 -1.36
C PHE A 41 -4.17 -8.46 0.13
N LEU A 42 -3.38 -7.43 0.44
CA LEU A 42 -3.03 -7.00 1.81
C LEU A 42 -2.34 -8.09 2.67
N SER A 43 -1.71 -9.08 2.05
CA SER A 43 -0.83 -10.04 2.73
C SER A 43 0.54 -9.45 3.08
N ALA A 44 1.32 -10.17 3.90
CA ALA A 44 2.71 -9.81 4.17
C ALA A 44 3.55 -9.77 2.88
N ASP A 45 3.31 -10.69 1.96
CA ASP A 45 4.00 -10.77 0.67
C ASP A 45 3.64 -9.59 -0.24
N TYR A 46 2.37 -9.16 -0.22
CA TYR A 46 1.92 -7.95 -0.91
C TYR A 46 2.69 -6.71 -0.43
N PHE A 47 2.80 -6.52 0.90
CA PHE A 47 3.53 -5.37 1.43
C PHE A 47 5.03 -5.46 1.19
N THR A 48 5.62 -6.66 1.28
CA THR A 48 7.05 -6.86 1.01
C THR A 48 7.38 -6.57 -0.46
N LEU A 49 6.50 -6.95 -1.39
CA LEU A 49 6.64 -6.65 -2.80
C LEU A 49 6.44 -5.15 -3.08
N ALA A 50 5.45 -4.52 -2.45
CA ALA A 50 5.20 -3.08 -2.58
C ALA A 50 6.36 -2.22 -2.05
N ASP A 51 7.00 -2.65 -0.96
CA ASP A 51 8.15 -1.97 -0.36
C ASP A 51 9.44 -2.19 -1.16
N SER A 52 9.48 -3.19 -2.05
CA SER A 52 10.68 -3.48 -2.84
C SER A 52 11.04 -2.40 -3.86
N ARG A 53 10.04 -1.67 -4.36
CA ARG A 53 10.16 -0.54 -5.29
C ARG A 53 8.95 0.37 -5.16
N SER A 54 9.16 1.68 -5.05
CA SER A 54 8.07 2.66 -4.90
C SER A 54 7.02 2.59 -6.03
N GLU A 55 7.45 2.30 -7.27
CA GLU A 55 6.57 2.17 -8.43
C GLU A 55 5.54 1.04 -8.30
N LEU A 56 5.89 -0.03 -7.57
CA LEU A 56 4.98 -1.15 -7.32
C LEU A 56 3.86 -0.78 -6.36
N GLY A 57 4.13 0.12 -5.41
CA GLY A 57 3.11 0.67 -4.52
C GLY A 57 1.98 1.37 -5.29
N ASP A 58 2.33 2.16 -6.30
CA ASP A 58 1.35 2.86 -7.15
C ASP A 58 0.52 1.88 -7.98
N ALA A 59 1.15 0.86 -8.54
CA ALA A 59 0.46 -0.17 -9.32
C ALA A 59 -0.45 -1.03 -8.43
N PHE A 60 -0.01 -1.39 -7.22
CA PHE A 60 -0.81 -2.14 -6.26
C PHE A 60 -1.94 -1.32 -5.61
N ALA A 61 -1.87 0.01 -5.64
CA ALA A 61 -2.96 0.88 -5.20
C ALA A 61 -4.20 0.77 -6.10
N LEU A 62 -4.09 0.19 -7.30
CA LEU A 62 -5.22 -0.15 -8.17
C LEU A 62 -6.14 -1.22 -7.54
N GLY A 63 -5.61 -2.02 -6.61
CA GLY A 63 -6.37 -2.95 -5.78
C GLY A 63 -6.13 -4.42 -6.11
N GLN A 64 -7.22 -5.17 -6.20
CA GLN A 64 -7.24 -6.60 -6.53
C GLN A 64 -7.31 -6.82 -8.04
N ASN A 65 -6.97 -8.03 -8.50
CA ASN A 65 -6.97 -8.42 -9.90
C ASN A 65 -5.99 -7.57 -10.72
N VAL A 66 -4.75 -7.51 -10.24
CA VAL A 66 -3.68 -6.71 -10.85
C VAL A 66 -2.51 -7.64 -11.16
N ILE A 67 -2.08 -7.70 -12.41
CA ILE A 67 -0.89 -8.44 -12.85
C ILE A 67 0.22 -7.45 -13.15
N ILE A 68 1.34 -7.56 -12.44
CA ILE A 68 2.54 -6.72 -12.64
C ILE A 68 3.75 -7.60 -12.90
N VAL A 69 4.61 -7.16 -13.82
CA VAL A 69 5.86 -7.87 -14.14
C VAL A 69 7.03 -7.15 -13.50
N VAL A 70 7.78 -7.86 -12.65
CA VAL A 70 8.99 -7.35 -12.00
C VAL A 70 10.14 -8.28 -12.35
N GLU A 71 11.18 -7.75 -13.00
CA GLU A 71 12.37 -8.51 -13.42
C GLU A 71 12.05 -9.77 -14.24
N GLY A 72 10.97 -9.73 -15.03
CA GLY A 72 10.51 -10.87 -15.85
C GLY A 72 9.64 -11.88 -15.10
N VAL A 73 9.31 -11.64 -13.83
CA VAL A 73 8.37 -12.45 -13.05
C VAL A 73 7.02 -11.75 -12.97
N ALA A 74 5.94 -12.43 -13.33
CA ALA A 74 4.59 -11.90 -13.26
C ALA A 74 3.96 -12.22 -11.89
N TYR A 75 3.51 -11.20 -11.18
CA TYR A 75 2.80 -11.31 -9.91
C TYR A 75 1.35 -10.90 -10.10
N GLU A 76 0.42 -11.77 -9.70
CA GLU A 76 -1.02 -11.55 -9.77
C GLU A 76 -1.56 -11.30 -8.36
N VAL A 77 -2.11 -10.12 -8.12
CA VAL A 77 -2.79 -9.78 -6.88
C VAL A 77 -4.19 -10.38 -6.89
N VAL A 78 -4.40 -11.40 -6.07
CA VAL A 78 -5.68 -12.10 -5.94
C VAL A 78 -6.44 -11.60 -4.71
N GLY A 79 -7.69 -12.04 -4.51
CA GLY A 79 -8.49 -11.63 -3.37
C GLY A 79 -7.83 -11.97 -2.02
N ALA A 80 -8.21 -11.23 -0.97
CA ALA A 80 -7.64 -11.45 0.37
C ALA A 80 -8.00 -12.82 0.98
N GLU A 81 -9.02 -13.48 0.44
CA GLU A 81 -9.48 -14.82 0.85
C GLU A 81 -8.97 -15.93 -0.06
N ASP A 82 -8.27 -15.59 -1.15
CA ASP A 82 -7.63 -16.54 -2.04
C ASP A 82 -6.29 -17.01 -1.48
N LEU A 83 -5.94 -18.25 -1.80
CA LEU A 83 -4.62 -18.79 -1.48
C LEU A 83 -3.58 -18.17 -2.42
N GLY A 84 -2.49 -17.69 -1.82
CA GLY A 84 -1.30 -17.24 -2.52
C GLY A 84 -0.35 -18.40 -2.82
N ASP A 85 0.60 -18.16 -3.71
CA ASP A 85 1.75 -19.02 -3.92
C ASP A 85 2.88 -18.68 -2.93
N ASP A 86 3.73 -19.66 -2.61
CA ASP A 86 4.93 -19.41 -1.83
C ASP A 86 5.96 -18.67 -2.71
N ILE A 87 5.99 -17.33 -2.61
CA ILE A 87 6.88 -16.49 -3.41
C ILE A 87 8.21 -16.23 -2.70
N ILE A 88 9.32 -16.32 -3.45
CA ILE A 88 10.63 -15.83 -3.00
C ILE A 88 10.77 -14.40 -3.52
N LEU A 89 10.57 -13.42 -2.63
CA LEU A 89 10.62 -12.01 -2.99
C LEU A 89 12.06 -11.54 -3.25
N PRO A 90 12.30 -10.73 -4.31
CA PRO A 90 13.58 -10.05 -4.47
C PRO A 90 13.78 -9.11 -3.27
N LYS A 91 14.95 -9.22 -2.62
CA LYS A 91 15.31 -8.38 -1.48
C LYS A 91 15.42 -6.92 -1.97
N VAL A 92 14.66 -6.03 -1.33
CA VAL A 92 14.62 -4.58 -1.58
C VAL A 92 16.02 -4.03 -1.85
N GLN A 93 16.23 -3.47 -3.04
CA GLN A 93 17.45 -2.75 -3.41
C GLN A 93 17.27 -1.26 -3.12
N ASP A 94 16.92 -0.94 -1.87
CA ASP A 94 17.07 0.39 -1.29
C ASP A 94 18.18 0.34 -0.24
N GLU A 95 19.32 -0.20 -0.62
CA GLU A 95 20.57 0.34 -0.12
C GLU A 95 21.19 1.04 -1.33
N LEU A 96 20.71 2.26 -1.60
CA LEU A 96 21.56 3.24 -2.24
C LEU A 96 22.86 3.20 -1.47
N GLU A 97 23.94 2.75 -2.11
CA GLU A 97 25.27 2.96 -1.58
C GLU A 97 25.49 4.47 -1.48
N ILE A 98 25.08 5.04 -0.35
CA ILE A 98 25.71 6.22 0.19
C ILE A 98 27.06 5.71 0.71
N GLY A 99 27.99 5.54 -0.23
CA GLY A 99 29.39 5.44 0.08
C GLY A 99 29.83 6.75 0.71
N ASP A 100 29.64 6.88 2.02
CA ASP A 100 30.46 7.69 2.93
C ASP A 100 30.01 7.42 4.38
N ASN A 101 30.82 6.66 5.12
CA ASN A 101 30.78 6.58 6.57
C ASN A 101 32.24 6.70 7.06
N PRO A 102 32.57 7.30 8.22
CA PRO A 102 31.71 7.83 9.28
C PRO A 102 32.03 9.28 9.72
N ASP A 103 31.06 9.99 10.31
CA ASP A 103 31.38 10.90 11.42
C ASP A 103 30.20 11.04 12.40
N PRO A 104 30.41 10.81 13.71
CA PRO A 104 29.39 11.05 14.72
C PRO A 104 29.33 12.53 15.11
N GLN A 105 28.12 13.06 15.21
CA GLN A 105 27.73 14.35 15.80
C GLN A 105 27.80 15.58 14.88
N SER A 106 26.62 16.06 14.46
CA SER A 106 26.24 17.48 14.59
C SER A 106 24.72 17.60 14.45
N VAL A 107 24.02 17.67 15.57
CA VAL A 107 22.66 18.22 15.65
C VAL A 107 22.73 19.70 15.21
N PRO A 108 21.99 20.15 14.19
CA PRO A 108 21.75 21.57 14.02
C PRO A 108 20.79 21.99 15.13
N GLN A 109 21.34 22.63 16.15
CA GLN A 109 20.57 23.34 17.18
C GLN A 109 19.66 24.36 16.47
N SER A 110 18.35 24.16 16.60
CA SER A 110 17.39 25.22 16.31
C SER A 110 17.75 26.43 17.18
N PRO A 111 17.94 27.64 16.63
CA PRO A 111 18.27 28.80 17.44
C PRO A 111 17.08 29.13 18.33
N SER A 112 17.29 28.88 19.63
CA SER A 112 16.54 29.49 20.71
C SER A 112 16.67 31.00 20.60
N ASN A 113 15.56 31.69 20.37
CA ASN A 113 15.36 33.03 20.89
C ASN A 113 14.15 32.96 21.82
N GLU A 114 14.44 32.74 23.10
CA GLU A 114 13.59 33.10 24.23
C GLU A 114 13.15 34.57 24.12
N VAL A 115 11.98 34.95 24.64
CA VAL A 115 11.77 35.80 25.84
C VAL A 115 10.31 36.29 25.71
N GLU A 116 9.38 36.31 26.67
CA GLU A 116 9.45 36.56 28.11
C GLU A 116 8.15 36.11 28.82
N ASN A 117 8.28 35.81 30.12
CA ASN A 117 7.31 36.07 31.20
C ASN A 117 5.83 35.67 30.99
N SER A 118 5.41 34.66 31.74
CA SER A 118 4.52 34.99 32.86
C SER A 118 4.67 34.02 34.02
N ARG A 119 4.81 34.63 35.19
CA ARG A 119 5.10 34.07 36.51
C ARG A 119 3.95 33.20 37.04
N GLY A 120 4.32 32.14 37.75
CA GLY A 120 3.49 31.40 38.69
C GLY A 120 3.85 29.91 38.63
N GLY A 121 4.76 29.36 39.43
CA GLY A 121 4.94 29.54 40.86
C GLY A 121 4.33 28.32 41.58
N PHE A 122 5.15 27.60 42.35
CA PHE A 122 4.77 26.57 43.35
C PHE A 122 4.23 25.21 42.82
N CYS A 123 4.56 24.02 43.32
CA CYS A 123 5.52 23.46 44.29
C CYS A 123 5.46 21.91 44.13
N PRO A 124 6.55 21.14 44.31
CA PRO A 124 6.50 19.68 44.18
C PRO A 124 6.04 19.05 45.49
N GLY A 125 4.94 18.29 45.45
CA GLY A 125 4.52 17.44 46.57
C GLY A 125 3.03 17.46 46.83
N ALA A 126 2.31 16.53 46.21
CA ALA A 126 1.11 15.94 46.79
C ALA A 126 0.81 14.65 46.03
N ALA A 127 0.94 13.53 46.74
CA ALA A 127 0.43 12.25 46.32
C ALA A 127 -1.10 12.33 46.14
N ILE A 128 -1.63 11.87 45.01
CA ILE A 128 -3.01 11.40 44.95
C ILE A 128 -3.12 10.23 43.97
N THR A 129 -3.29 9.06 44.57
CA THR A 129 -3.90 7.86 44.01
C THR A 129 -5.20 8.19 43.26
N SER A 130 -5.37 7.66 42.04
CA SER A 130 -6.73 7.33 41.58
C SER A 130 -6.71 6.09 40.70
N MET A 131 -7.47 5.13 41.18
CA MET A 131 -7.76 3.82 40.65
C MET A 131 -8.72 3.88 39.44
N ILE A 132 -8.64 2.83 38.61
CA ILE A 132 -9.76 2.17 37.92
C ILE A 132 -10.41 2.93 36.75
N ALA A 133 -10.24 2.36 35.56
CA ALA A 133 -11.36 1.73 34.85
C ALA A 133 -10.85 0.70 33.82
N CYS A 134 -10.93 -0.58 34.20
CA CYS A 134 -11.07 -1.67 33.23
C CYS A 134 -12.33 -1.43 32.41
N ILE A 135 -12.20 -1.32 31.08
CA ILE A 135 -13.31 -1.62 30.17
C ILE A 135 -12.93 -2.91 29.44
N PRO A 136 -13.70 -4.00 29.62
CA PRO A 136 -13.37 -5.31 29.07
C PRO A 136 -13.57 -5.37 27.55
N LEU A 137 -12.71 -6.16 26.93
CA LEU A 137 -12.90 -6.77 25.61
C LEU A 137 -14.32 -7.35 25.48
N ILE A 138 -15.19 -6.65 24.76
CA ILE A 138 -16.41 -7.28 24.21
C ILE A 138 -16.03 -7.87 22.86
N ASN A 139 -15.52 -9.08 22.95
CA ASN A 139 -15.47 -10.05 21.89
C ASN A 139 -16.93 -10.43 21.55
N LEU A 140 -17.47 -9.92 20.44
CA LEU A 140 -18.69 -10.43 19.83
C LEU A 140 -18.37 -10.95 18.42
N SER A 141 -17.66 -12.07 18.43
CA SER A 141 -17.88 -13.10 17.42
C SER A 141 -19.36 -13.52 17.42
N LYS A 142 -19.85 -13.94 16.24
CA LYS A 142 -21.10 -14.69 15.98
C LYS A 142 -22.40 -13.87 15.79
N LYS A 143 -22.77 -13.60 14.54
CA LYS A 143 -23.53 -14.51 13.65
C LYS A 143 -24.05 -13.75 12.42
N ARG A 144 -23.62 -14.14 11.22
CA ARG A 144 -24.38 -13.89 9.98
C ARG A 144 -25.53 -14.90 9.91
N PRO A 145 -26.81 -14.48 9.82
CA PRO A 145 -27.84 -15.30 9.21
C PRO A 145 -27.92 -15.00 7.70
N PHE A 146 -27.60 -16.06 6.99
CA PHE A 146 -27.88 -16.47 5.63
C PHE A 146 -29.34 -16.23 5.15
N ASN A 147 -29.49 -15.97 3.83
CA ASN A 147 -30.68 -16.02 2.95
C ASN A 147 -31.77 -14.94 3.12
N ARG A 148 -32.40 -14.45 2.03
CA ARG A 148 -32.89 -15.13 0.82
C ARG A 148 -32.90 -14.19 -0.38
#